data_AF-A0A0F2N542-F1
#
_entry.id   AF-A0A0F2N542-F1
#
_cell.length_a   1.000
_cell.length_b   1.000
_cell.length_c   1.000
_cell.angle_alpha   90.00
_cell.angle_beta   90.00
_cell.angle_gamma   90.00
#
_symmetry.space_group_name_H-M   'P 1'
#
loop_
_entity.id
_entity.type
_entity.pdbx_description
1 polymer ?
#
loop_
_entity_poly.entity_id
_entity_poly.type
_entity_poly.pdbx_seq_one_letter_code
_entity_poly.pdbx_strand_id
1 'polypeptide(L)'
;MRNFTSINLALVVVFIFSVCFAGNFTVSNITADEMKRDSGNVWVSLKATVTNNGSSPRVAVPIQAVDKNNHTMKNFGLKGTIPPGATGELIGSIPVSEYEFKKITKWIVAQ
;
A
#
# COMPACT_ATOMS: atom_id res chain seq x y z
N MET A 1 -34.82 15.51 8.12
CA MET A 1 -33.56 16.25 7.92
C MET A 1 -32.45 15.48 8.62
N ARG A 2 -31.61 14.75 7.88
CA ARG A 2 -30.44 14.05 8.43
C ARG A 2 -29.21 14.83 8.03
N ASN A 3 -28.54 15.41 9.02
CA ASN A 3 -27.31 16.19 8.84
C ASN A 3 -26.19 15.24 8.41
N PHE A 4 -25.71 15.41 7.18
CA PHE A 4 -24.47 14.79 6.72
C PHE A 4 -23.33 15.65 7.24
N THR A 5 -22.73 15.24 8.35
CA THR A 5 -21.45 15.80 8.81
C THR A 5 -20.36 15.34 7.85
N SER A 6 -19.84 16.29 7.09
CA SER A 6 -18.75 16.13 6.14
C SER A 6 -17.54 15.48 6.82
N ILE A 7 -17.22 14.24 6.45
CA ILE A 7 -15.95 13.60 6.83
C ILE A 7 -14.90 14.19 5.90
N ASN A 8 -14.04 15.06 6.44
CA ASN A 8 -12.82 15.48 5.77
C ASN A 8 -11.93 14.25 5.60
N LEU A 9 -11.98 13.64 4.41
CA LEU A 9 -11.07 12.59 3.99
C LEU A 9 -9.70 13.28 3.76
N ALA A 10 -8.79 13.17 4.71
CA ALA A 10 -7.42 13.64 4.52
C ALA A 10 -6.73 12.67 3.54
N LEU A 11 -6.78 13.02 2.26
CA LEU A 11 -6.05 12.32 1.20
C LEU A 11 -4.56 12.60 1.36
N VAL A 12 -3.84 11.77 2.11
CA VAL A 12 -2.38 11.85 2.20
C VAL A 12 -1.78 11.15 0.99
N VAL A 13 -1.70 11.86 -0.15
CA VAL A 13 -1.04 11.34 -1.35
C VAL A 13 0.47 11.42 -1.17
N VAL A 14 1.08 10.39 -0.59
CA VAL A 14 2.54 10.26 -0.56
C VAL A 14 2.98 9.62 -1.88
N PHE A 15 3.38 10.43 -2.86
CA PHE A 15 3.99 9.92 -4.10
C PHE A 15 5.42 9.43 -3.80
N ILE A 16 5.62 8.11 -3.78
CA ILE A 16 6.96 7.52 -3.65
C ILE A 16 7.25 6.68 -4.88
N PHE A 17 8.23 7.12 -5.66
CA PHE A 17 8.81 6.34 -6.75
C PHE A 17 9.89 5.41 -6.17
N SER A 18 9.50 4.22 -5.71
CA SER A 18 10.45 3.13 -5.40
C SER A 18 10.44 2.10 -6.52
N VAL A 19 11.38 2.22 -7.45
CA VAL A 19 11.61 1.21 -8.49
C VAL A 19 12.50 0.12 -7.88
N CYS A 20 11.90 -0.91 -7.30
CA CYS A 20 12.65 -2.07 -6.81
C CYS A 20 12.77 -3.10 -7.95
N PHE A 21 13.99 -3.31 -8.45
CA PHE A 21 14.29 -4.38 -9.39
C PHE A 21 14.47 -5.70 -8.62
N ALA A 22 13.39 -6.45 -8.49
CA ALA A 22 13.42 -7.82 -8.01
C ALA A 22 12.74 -8.74 -9.03
N GLY A 23 13.50 -9.11 -10.06
CA GLY A 23 13.34 -10.33 -10.86
C GLY A 23 12.15 -10.49 -11.82
N ASN A 24 10.95 -9.99 -11.52
CA ASN A 24 9.76 -10.27 -12.34
C ASN A 24 8.71 -9.14 -12.37
N PHE A 25 8.86 -8.08 -11.57
CA PHE A 25 7.85 -7.01 -11.50
C PHE A 25 8.52 -5.65 -11.35
N THR A 26 7.91 -4.61 -11.92
CA THR A 26 8.21 -3.21 -11.62
C THR A 26 7.05 -2.63 -10.83
N VAL A 27 7.32 -2.00 -9.70
CA VAL A 27 6.29 -1.38 -8.86
C VAL A 27 6.48 0.13 -8.88
N SER A 28 5.38 0.87 -8.99
CA SER A 28 5.34 2.33 -8.94
C SER A 28 4.07 2.79 -8.22
N ASN A 29 4.03 4.07 -7.86
CA ASN A 29 2.84 4.74 -7.31
C ASN A 29 2.18 3.98 -6.15
N ILE A 30 2.92 3.78 -5.06
CA ILE A 30 2.36 3.20 -3.84
C ILE A 30 1.60 4.29 -3.10
N THR A 31 0.28 4.15 -2.97
CA THR A 31 -0.58 5.06 -2.20
C THR A 31 -1.23 4.34 -1.04
N ALA A 32 -1.51 5.07 0.02
CA ALA A 32 -2.17 4.57 1.22
C ALA A 32 -3.36 5.48 1.58
N ASP A 33 -4.53 4.89 1.76
CA ASP A 33 -5.76 5.58 2.14
C ASP A 33 -6.30 5.01 3.46
N GLU A 34 -6.72 5.88 4.37
CA GLU A 34 -7.35 5.48 5.62
C GLU A 34 -8.84 5.15 5.40
N MET A 35 -9.23 3.91 5.64
CA MET A 35 -10.59 3.42 5.48
C MET A 35 -11.23 3.12 6.84
N LYS A 36 -11.55 4.17 7.61
CA LYS A 36 -12.32 4.11 8.86
C LYS A 36 -11.61 3.42 10.04
N ARG A 37 -11.96 3.90 11.25
CA ARG A 37 -11.43 3.47 12.54
C ARG A 37 -12.51 2.65 13.25
N ASP A 38 -12.27 1.38 13.48
CA ASP A 38 -13.07 0.53 14.36
C ASP A 38 -12.17 0.01 15.48
N SER A 39 -12.60 0.19 16.74
CA SER A 39 -11.97 -0.37 17.95
C SER A 39 -10.44 -0.32 17.98
N GLY A 40 -9.83 0.87 18.03
CA GLY A 40 -8.38 1.06 18.23
C GLY A 40 -7.47 0.71 17.03
N ASN A 41 -8.04 0.20 15.94
CA ASN A 41 -7.35 -0.08 14.69
C ASN A 41 -7.77 0.90 13.59
N VAL A 42 -6.82 1.20 12.71
CA VAL A 42 -6.99 1.93 11.46
C VAL A 42 -6.85 0.93 10.33
N TRP A 43 -7.86 0.84 9.47
CA TRP A 43 -7.74 0.08 8.23
C TRP A 43 -7.05 0.94 7.18
N VAL A 44 -5.90 0.48 6.70
CA VAL A 44 -5.16 1.14 5.65
C VAL A 44 -5.36 0.38 4.35
N SER A 45 -5.87 1.06 3.33
CA SER A 45 -5.93 0.55 1.97
C SER A 45 -4.69 0.97 1.22
N LEU A 46 -3.92 -0.02 0.77
CA LEU A 46 -2.73 0.18 -0.04
C LEU A 46 -3.07 -0.11 -1.49
N LYS A 47 -2.61 0.76 -2.37
CA LYS A 47 -2.66 0.58 -3.81
C LYS A 47 -1.26 0.74 -4.38
N ALA A 48 -0.89 -0.13 -5.32
CA ALA A 48 0.35 -0.01 -6.07
C ALA A 48 0.09 -0.28 -7.54
N THR A 49 0.74 0.49 -8.41
CA THR A 49 0.81 0.19 -9.85
C THR A 49 1.94 -0.81 -10.07
N VAL A 50 1.65 -1.92 -10.74
CA VAL A 50 2.59 -3.02 -10.93
C VAL A 50 2.62 -3.42 -12.39
N THR A 51 3.82 -3.41 -12.98
CA THR A 51 4.09 -3.98 -14.30
C THR A 51 4.65 -5.39 -14.10
N ASN A 52 4.02 -6.38 -14.72
CA ASN A 52 4.49 -7.76 -14.70
C ASN A 52 5.48 -8.02 -15.83
N ASN A 53 6.76 -8.14 -15.49
CA ASN A 53 7.83 -8.49 -16.42
C ASN A 53 8.15 -10.00 -16.40
N GLY A 54 7.47 -10.77 -15.56
CA GLY A 54 7.63 -12.22 -15.43
C GLY A 54 6.68 -13.00 -16.34
N SER A 55 6.80 -14.33 -16.30
CA SER A 55 6.00 -15.26 -17.12
C SER A 55 4.70 -15.74 -16.44
N SER A 56 4.58 -15.56 -15.12
CA SER A 56 3.39 -15.96 -14.36
C SER A 56 2.39 -14.81 -14.27
N PRO A 57 1.09 -15.03 -14.52
CA PRO A 57 0.07 -14.02 -14.32
C PRO A 57 -0.21 -13.74 -12.84
N ARG A 58 0.21 -14.61 -11.92
CA ARG A 58 0.03 -14.41 -10.46
C ARG A 58 1.16 -13.53 -9.93
N VAL A 59 0.78 -12.39 -9.37
CA VAL A 59 1.71 -11.39 -8.85
C VAL A 59 1.54 -11.26 -7.34
N ALA A 60 2.66 -11.20 -6.62
CA ALA A 60 2.72 -10.89 -5.21
C ALA A 60 3.84 -9.86 -4.97
N VAL A 61 3.47 -8.66 -4.52
CA VAL A 61 4.38 -7.58 -4.21
C VAL A 61 4.46 -7.42 -2.70
N PRO A 62 5.62 -7.69 -2.07
CA PRO A 62 5.81 -7.40 -0.67
C PRO A 62 6.02 -5.89 -0.48
N ILE A 63 5.19 -5.28 0.36
CA ILE A 63 5.23 -3.87 0.75
C ILE A 63 5.56 -3.80 2.25
N GLN A 64 6.38 -2.84 2.64
CA GLN A 64 6.78 -2.59 4.02
C GLN A 64 6.38 -1.19 4.44
N ALA A 65 5.76 -1.09 5.61
CA ALA A 65 5.62 0.17 6.31
C ALA A 65 6.93 0.46 7.04
N VAL A 66 7.44 1.67 6.92
CA VAL A 66 8.66 2.09 7.62
C VAL A 66 8.43 3.36 8.42
N ASP A 67 9.16 3.48 9.52
CA ASP A 67 9.10 4.64 10.40
C ASP A 67 10.05 5.76 9.96
N LYS A 68 10.08 6.85 10.73
CA LYS A 68 10.98 8.00 10.51
C LYS A 68 12.48 7.65 10.53
N ASN A 69 12.85 6.52 11.16
CA ASN A 69 14.22 6.05 11.25
C ASN A 69 14.54 5.00 10.16
N ASN A 70 13.65 4.82 9.18
CA ASN A 70 13.70 3.75 8.17
C ASN A 70 13.67 2.33 8.76
N HIS A 71 13.18 2.15 9.99
CA HIS A 71 12.95 0.81 10.53
C HIS A 71 11.68 0.21 9.93
N THR A 72 11.78 -1.05 9.52
CA THR A 72 10.62 -1.82 9.07
C THR A 72 9.70 -2.07 10.24
N MET A 73 8.47 -1.57 10.12
CA MET A 73 7.43 -1.73 11.13
C MET A 73 6.52 -2.91 10.83
N LYS A 74 6.10 -3.05 9.57
CA LYS A 74 5.09 -4.04 9.17
C LYS A 74 5.25 -4.44 7.72
N ASN A 75 5.06 -5.72 7.43
CA ASN A 75 5.08 -6.25 6.06
C ASN A 75 3.65 -6.61 5.62
N PHE A 76 3.36 -6.36 4.35
CA PHE A 76 2.10 -6.66 3.72
C PHE A 76 2.33 -7.18 2.30
N GLY A 77 1.54 -8.15 1.85
CA GLY A 77 1.64 -8.65 0.48
C GLY A 77 0.45 -8.19 -0.36
N LEU A 78 0.69 -7.29 -1.31
CA LEU A 78 -0.28 -7.01 -2.37
C LEU A 78 -0.28 -8.18 -3.35
N LYS A 79 -1.43 -8.83 -3.55
CA LYS A 79 -1.54 -10.00 -4.43
C LYS A 79 -2.64 -9.79 -5.45
N GLY A 80 -2.44 -10.30 -6.65
CA GLY A 80 -3.45 -10.25 -7.69
C GLY A 80 -3.02 -10.97 -8.96
N THR A 81 -3.82 -10.78 -10.01
CA THR A 81 -3.53 -11.33 -11.34
C THR A 81 -3.25 -10.17 -12.28
N ILE A 82 -2.05 -10.15 -12.86
CA ILE A 82 -1.64 -9.20 -13.89
C ILE A 82 -0.98 -10.05 -14.98
N PRO A 83 -1.51 -10.10 -16.21
CA PRO A 83 -0.90 -10.88 -17.28
C PRO A 83 0.58 -10.53 -17.52
N PRO A 84 1.41 -11.49 -17.98
CA PRO A 84 2.78 -11.19 -18.43
C PRO A 84 2.82 -10.03 -19.42
N GLY A 85 3.74 -9.07 -19.20
CA GLY A 85 3.89 -7.86 -20.00
C GLY A 85 2.87 -6.75 -19.73
N ALA A 86 1.87 -6.99 -18.89
CA ALA A 86 0.84 -6.00 -18.58
C ALA A 86 1.16 -5.18 -17.32
N THR A 87 0.55 -4.00 -17.25
CA THR A 87 0.53 -3.16 -16.04
C THR A 87 -0.88 -3.18 -15.45
N GLY A 88 -0.99 -3.33 -14.14
CA GLY A 88 -2.26 -3.29 -13.41
C GLY A 88 -2.10 -2.66 -12.03
N GLU A 89 -3.22 -2.42 -11.36
CA GLU A 89 -3.23 -1.98 -9.97
C GLU A 89 -3.44 -3.18 -9.04
N LEU A 90 -2.64 -3.28 -7.98
CA LEU A 90 -2.91 -4.17 -6.86
C LEU A 90 -3.40 -3.34 -5.69
N ILE A 91 -4.54 -3.76 -5.11
CA ILE A 91 -5.15 -3.11 -3.95
C ILE A 91 -5.25 -4.15 -2.84
N GLY A 92 -4.96 -3.75 -1.61
CA GLY A 92 -5.14 -4.59 -0.44
C GLY A 92 -5.29 -3.76 0.81
N SER A 93 -6.03 -4.28 1.79
CA SER A 93 -6.27 -3.61 3.06
C SER A 93 -5.63 -4.36 4.20
N ILE A 94 -5.04 -3.63 5.14
CA ILE A 94 -4.41 -4.19 6.33
C ILE A 94 -4.86 -3.41 7.57
N PRO A 95 -5.25 -4.10 8.67
CA PRO A 95 -5.46 -3.44 9.94
C PRO A 95 -4.11 -3.08 10.57
N VAL A 96 -3.98 -1.83 11.00
CA VAL A 96 -2.81 -1.30 11.72
C VAL A 96 -3.32 -0.68 13.01
N SER A 97 -2.62 -0.88 14.13
CA SER A 97 -3.02 -0.19 15.35
C SER A 97 -2.87 1.33 15.17
N GLU A 98 -3.71 2.13 15.83
CA GLU A 98 -3.61 3.59 15.73
C GLU A 98 -2.21 4.10 16.14
N TYR A 99 -1.57 3.43 17.11
CA TYR A 99 -0.22 3.75 17.57
C TYR A 99 0.84 3.49 16.50
N GLU A 100 0.79 2.36 15.82
CA GLU A 100 1.71 2.05 14.71
C GLU A 100 1.46 2.96 13.53
N PHE A 101 0.20 3.21 13.18
CA PHE A 101 -0.18 4.02 12.05
C PHE A 101 0.45 5.42 12.10
N LYS A 102 0.41 6.07 13.27
CA LYS A 102 1.00 7.39 13.50
C LYS A 102 2.52 7.44 13.34
N LYS A 103 3.20 6.30 13.35
CA LYS A 103 4.66 6.22 13.18
C LYS A 103 5.08 5.90 11.75
N ILE A 104 4.18 5.38 10.93
CA ILE A 104 4.45 5.07 9.53
C ILE A 104 4.67 6.39 8.79
N THR A 105 5.82 6.52 8.15
CA THR A 105 6.16 7.71 7.36
C THR A 105 6.09 7.43 5.86
N LYS A 106 6.32 6.18 5.45
CA LYS A 106 6.24 5.74 4.05
C LYS A 106 6.00 4.24 3.92
N TRP A 107 5.57 3.88 2.72
CA TRP A 107 5.41 2.50 2.26
C TRP A 107 6.38 2.25 1.11
N ILE A 108 7.15 1.17 1.19
CA ILE A 108 8.17 0.80 0.20
C ILE A 108 8.01 -0.66 -0.22
N VAL A 109 8.55 -1.04 -1.36
CA VAL A 109 8.67 -2.47 -1.73
C VAL A 109 9.75 -3.11 -0.85
N ALA A 110 9.47 -4.28 -0.29
CA ALA A 110 10.49 -5.05 0.44
C ALA A 110 11.60 -5.48 -0.51
N GLN A 111 12.86 -5.30 -0.10
CA GLN A 111 14.03 -5.79 -0.82
C GLN A 111 14.32 -7.25 -0.50
#